data_AF-A0A1K0FFB8-F1
#
_entry.id   AF-A0A1K0FFB8-F1
#
_cell.length_a   1.000
_cell.length_b   1.000
_cell.length_c   1.000
_cell.angle_alpha   90.00
_cell.angle_beta   90.00
_cell.angle_gamma   90.00
#
_symmetry.space_group_name_H-M   'P 1'
#
loop_
_entity.id
_entity.type
_entity.pdbx_description
1 polymer ?
#
loop_
_entity_poly.entity_id
_entity_poly.type
_entity_poly.pdbx_seq_one_letter_code
_entity_poly.pdbx_strand_id
1 'polypeptide(L)'
;MTTGDVKFWLRERGTETIDHPGGTLYAHLGRVHDRLAGFGHGPDVCLAGLAHAVYGTDGFDLTLLDPGDRAPLRHLVGERAEALVYLYGACDRSRTWKVLPENRQVWNRWTGVAAPLPDDLATGFADLSIVNELDVAEHDASVAQKHGPYFRSVFTTWQGLASEPVLAEASRVFAA
;
A
#
# COMPACT_ATOMS: atom_id res chain seq x y z
N MET A 1 -0.35 20.95 3.41
CA MET A 1 -1.72 20.40 3.23
C MET A 1 -1.99 19.39 4.34
N THR A 2 -3.24 19.11 4.64
CA THR A 2 -3.68 18.30 5.78
C THR A 2 -4.27 16.96 5.33
N THR A 3 -4.33 15.97 6.23
CA THR A 3 -5.10 14.72 6.01
C THR A 3 -6.55 15.01 5.59
N GLY A 4 -7.14 16.12 6.04
CA GLY A 4 -8.48 16.55 5.66
C GLY A 4 -8.61 16.86 4.17
N ASP A 5 -7.62 17.52 3.58
CA ASP A 5 -7.60 17.88 2.16
C ASP A 5 -7.59 16.63 1.28
N VAL A 6 -6.78 15.63 1.66
CA VAL A 6 -6.71 14.34 0.95
C VAL A 6 -8.03 13.58 1.06
N LYS A 7 -8.63 13.53 2.26
CA LYS A 7 -9.94 12.90 2.47
C LYS A 7 -11.03 13.57 1.64
N PHE A 8 -11.05 14.89 1.57
CA PHE A 8 -12.00 15.62 0.72
C PHE A 8 -11.82 15.25 -0.76
N TRP A 9 -10.58 15.31 -1.26
CA TRP A 9 -10.27 14.96 -2.65
C TRP A 9 -10.70 13.53 -3.01
N LEU A 10 -10.48 12.55 -2.11
CA LEU A 10 -10.90 11.17 -2.33
C LEU A 10 -12.43 11.03 -2.46
N ARG A 11 -13.21 11.80 -1.70
CA ARG A 11 -14.66 11.82 -1.84
C ARG A 11 -15.10 12.41 -3.17
N GLU A 12 -14.45 13.49 -3.62
CA GLU A 12 -14.72 14.07 -4.95
C GLU A 12 -14.44 13.07 -6.09
N ARG A 13 -13.55 12.10 -5.87
CA ARG A 13 -13.28 10.98 -6.79
C ARG A 13 -14.26 9.81 -6.66
N GLY A 14 -15.30 9.91 -5.83
CA GLY A 14 -16.34 8.89 -5.69
C GLY A 14 -15.93 7.66 -4.89
N THR A 15 -14.84 7.71 -4.12
CA THR A 15 -14.35 6.55 -3.35
C THR A 15 -15.34 6.04 -2.28
N GLU A 16 -16.34 6.86 -1.90
CA GLU A 16 -17.42 6.47 -0.98
C GLU A 16 -18.47 5.55 -1.62
N THR A 17 -18.48 5.40 -2.95
CA THR A 17 -19.45 4.53 -3.66
C THR A 17 -18.81 3.32 -4.32
N ILE A 18 -17.50 3.13 -4.14
CA ILE A 18 -16.75 2.01 -4.72
C ILE A 18 -16.69 0.89 -3.69
N ASP A 19 -17.32 -0.24 -3.98
CA ASP A 19 -17.30 -1.42 -3.13
C ASP A 19 -15.87 -1.93 -2.92
N HIS A 20 -15.54 -2.22 -1.66
CA HIS A 20 -14.23 -2.75 -1.27
C HIS A 20 -14.37 -3.58 0.02
N PRO A 21 -13.47 -4.53 0.31
CA PRO A 21 -13.46 -5.24 1.60
C PRO A 21 -13.63 -4.29 2.79
N GLY A 22 -14.64 -4.59 3.62
CA GLY A 22 -14.98 -3.78 4.78
C GLY A 22 -15.78 -2.50 4.47
N GLY A 23 -16.47 -2.46 3.33
CA GLY A 23 -17.41 -1.40 2.96
C GLY A 23 -17.03 -0.73 1.65
N THR A 24 -16.39 0.43 1.73
CA THR A 24 -16.06 1.26 0.57
C THR A 24 -14.55 1.46 0.45
N LEU A 25 -14.08 1.79 -0.75
CA LEU A 25 -12.68 2.15 -0.96
C LEU A 25 -12.26 3.31 -0.04
N TYR A 26 -13.12 4.31 0.15
CA TYR A 26 -12.86 5.41 1.09
C TYR A 26 -12.63 4.91 2.52
N ALA A 27 -13.48 3.98 3.01
CA ALA A 27 -13.36 3.42 4.35
C ALA A 27 -12.06 2.63 4.51
N HIS A 28 -11.72 1.80 3.52
CA HIS A 28 -10.46 1.05 3.49
C HIS A 28 -9.22 1.95 3.53
N LEU A 29 -9.16 2.97 2.65
CA LEU A 29 -8.04 3.92 2.63
C LEU A 29 -7.87 4.64 3.97
N GLY A 30 -8.99 4.98 4.63
CA GLY A 30 -8.99 5.52 5.99
C GLY A 30 -8.40 4.56 7.03
N ARG A 31 -8.81 3.29 7.01
CA ARG A 31 -8.29 2.28 7.94
C ARG A 31 -6.79 2.01 7.75
N VAL A 32 -6.33 1.94 6.49
CA VAL A 32 -4.90 1.78 6.17
C VAL A 32 -4.09 2.97 6.70
N HIS A 33 -4.55 4.21 6.46
CA HIS A 33 -3.94 5.41 7.02
C HIS A 33 -3.85 5.35 8.55
N ASP A 34 -4.97 5.07 9.22
CA ASP A 34 -5.05 5.08 10.68
C ASP A 34 -4.21 3.95 11.30
N ARG A 35 -4.11 2.79 10.64
CA ARG A 35 -3.28 1.66 11.08
C ARG A 35 -1.79 1.96 10.94
N LEU A 36 -1.34 2.58 9.85
CA LEU A 36 0.04 3.03 9.70
C LEU A 36 0.40 4.08 10.76
N ALA A 37 -0.50 5.01 11.05
CA ALA A 37 -0.32 5.98 12.13
C ALA A 37 -0.25 5.28 13.50
N GLY A 38 -1.06 4.26 13.73
CA GLY A 38 -1.05 3.43 14.94
C GLY A 38 0.26 2.66 15.14
N PHE A 39 0.95 2.29 14.06
CA PHE A 39 2.31 1.72 14.11
C PHE A 39 3.41 2.78 14.28
N GLY A 40 3.06 4.07 14.39
CA GLY A 40 4.01 5.15 14.64
C GLY A 40 4.68 5.72 13.40
N HIS A 41 4.15 5.45 12.20
CA HIS A 41 4.69 6.05 10.98
C HIS A 41 4.48 7.57 10.92
N GLY A 42 5.44 8.24 10.25
CA GLY A 42 5.37 9.67 9.98
C GLY A 42 4.30 10.04 8.92
N PRO A 43 4.01 11.35 8.77
CA PRO A 43 2.91 11.83 7.94
C PRO A 43 3.01 11.39 6.47
N ASP A 44 4.21 11.33 5.89
CA ASP A 44 4.39 10.93 4.49
C ASP A 44 3.89 9.51 4.20
N VAL A 45 4.18 8.55 5.10
CA VAL A 45 3.76 7.15 4.94
C VAL A 45 2.27 7.01 5.21
N CYS A 46 1.73 7.71 6.21
CA CYS A 46 0.30 7.70 6.49
C CYS A 46 -0.51 8.29 5.32
N LEU A 47 -0.07 9.43 4.76
CA LEU A 47 -0.70 10.03 3.58
C LEU A 47 -0.56 9.13 2.35
N ALA A 48 0.57 8.45 2.18
CA ALA A 48 0.70 7.44 1.14
C ALA A 48 -0.31 6.30 1.34
N GLY A 49 -0.51 5.82 2.57
CA GLY A 49 -1.54 4.83 2.88
C GLY A 49 -2.96 5.28 2.58
N LEU A 50 -3.27 6.55 2.83
CA LEU A 50 -4.56 7.15 2.49
C LEU A 50 -4.78 7.25 0.97
N ALA A 51 -3.72 7.34 0.18
CA ALA A 51 -3.77 7.58 -1.27
C ALA A 51 -3.24 6.42 -2.11
N HIS A 52 -2.90 5.27 -1.51
CA HIS A 52 -2.10 4.23 -2.17
C HIS A 52 -2.76 3.65 -3.44
N ALA A 53 -4.09 3.64 -3.49
CA ALA A 53 -4.87 3.12 -4.62
C ALA A 53 -5.15 4.17 -5.71
N VAL A 54 -4.66 5.41 -5.59
CA VAL A 54 -5.00 6.50 -6.53
C VAL A 54 -4.59 6.19 -7.97
N TYR A 55 -3.45 5.55 -8.18
CA TYR A 55 -2.97 5.11 -9.50
C TYR A 55 -3.43 3.69 -9.87
N GLY A 56 -4.34 3.10 -9.09
CA GLY A 56 -4.65 1.66 -9.13
C GLY A 56 -3.57 0.80 -8.48
N THR A 57 -3.83 -0.49 -8.37
CA THR A 57 -2.98 -1.44 -7.65
C THR A 57 -2.94 -2.77 -8.39
N ASP A 58 -1.86 -3.53 -8.28
CA ASP A 58 -1.82 -4.90 -8.79
C ASP A 58 -2.84 -5.78 -8.02
N GLY A 59 -3.89 -6.21 -8.71
CA GLY A 59 -5.07 -6.88 -8.15
C GLY A 59 -6.30 -5.98 -7.96
N PHE A 60 -6.21 -4.68 -8.24
CA PHE A 60 -7.32 -3.72 -8.21
C PHE A 60 -7.11 -2.60 -9.25
N ASP A 61 -7.68 -2.76 -10.44
CA ASP A 61 -7.38 -1.94 -11.62
C ASP A 61 -8.07 -0.56 -11.65
N LEU A 62 -8.88 -0.21 -10.64
CA LEU A 62 -9.53 1.09 -10.61
C LEU A 62 -8.48 2.21 -10.45
N THR A 63 -8.45 3.13 -11.40
CA THR A 63 -7.56 4.30 -11.39
C THR A 63 -8.35 5.58 -11.14
N LEU A 64 -7.97 6.35 -10.11
CA LEU A 64 -8.60 7.64 -9.75
C LEU A 64 -7.88 8.85 -10.38
N LEU A 65 -6.59 8.69 -10.69
CA LEU A 65 -5.75 9.65 -11.37
C LEU A 65 -4.80 8.90 -12.30
N ASP A 66 -4.59 9.41 -13.52
CA ASP A 66 -3.64 8.82 -14.47
C ASP A 66 -2.22 8.81 -13.87
N PRO A 67 -1.52 7.65 -13.79
CA PRO A 67 -0.13 7.60 -13.34
C PRO A 67 0.85 8.39 -14.22
N GLY A 68 0.45 8.79 -15.43
CA GLY A 68 1.18 9.73 -16.29
C GLY A 68 1.09 11.18 -15.83
N ASP A 69 0.05 11.58 -15.09
CA ASP A 69 -0.16 12.93 -14.57
C ASP A 69 -0.08 12.97 -13.04
N ARG A 70 1.16 12.97 -12.54
CA ARG A 70 1.48 12.81 -11.11
C ARG A 70 1.46 14.12 -10.33
N ALA A 71 1.52 15.26 -11.01
CA ALA A 71 1.66 16.56 -10.38
C ALA A 71 0.50 16.91 -9.43
N PRO A 72 -0.78 16.62 -9.75
CA PRO A 72 -1.89 16.89 -8.85
C PRO A 72 -1.77 16.16 -7.51
N LEU A 73 -1.44 14.87 -7.53
CA LEU A 73 -1.28 14.09 -6.29
C LEU A 73 -0.06 14.59 -5.51
N ARG A 74 1.05 14.87 -6.18
CA ARG A 74 2.27 15.39 -5.54
C ARG A 74 2.03 16.70 -4.82
N HIS A 75 1.26 17.61 -5.42
CA HIS A 75 0.88 18.86 -4.78
C HIS A 75 0.01 18.63 -3.53
N LEU A 76 -0.86 17.63 -3.59
CA LEU A 76 -1.80 17.29 -2.53
C LEU A 76 -1.14 16.63 -1.31
N VAL A 77 -0.32 15.59 -1.53
CA VAL A 77 0.24 14.74 -0.46
C VAL A 77 1.72 15.02 -0.16
N GLY A 78 2.40 15.80 -1.01
CA GLY A 78 3.85 16.02 -0.93
C GLY A 78 4.66 15.00 -1.73
N GLU A 79 5.93 15.32 -2.00
CA GLU A 79 6.78 14.54 -2.92
C GLU A 79 7.07 13.13 -2.40
N ARG A 80 7.38 12.99 -1.11
CA ARG A 80 7.72 11.69 -0.50
C ARG A 80 6.54 10.75 -0.46
N ALA A 81 5.37 11.23 -0.03
CA ALA A 81 4.14 10.44 -0.02
C ALA A 81 3.74 10.02 -1.45
N GLU A 82 3.79 10.94 -2.42
CA GLU A 82 3.46 10.63 -3.80
C GLU A 82 4.44 9.64 -4.43
N ALA A 83 5.74 9.74 -4.14
CA ALA A 83 6.72 8.77 -4.60
C ALA A 83 6.41 7.36 -4.07
N LEU A 84 5.96 7.26 -2.81
CA LEU A 84 5.56 5.99 -2.22
C LEU A 84 4.27 5.44 -2.85
N VAL A 85 3.26 6.28 -3.10
CA VAL A 85 2.03 5.89 -3.82
C VAL A 85 2.35 5.40 -5.24
N TYR A 86 3.21 6.12 -5.95
CA TYR A 86 3.64 5.72 -7.30
C TYR A 86 4.37 4.37 -7.27
N LEU A 87 5.34 4.20 -6.36
CA LEU A 87 6.10 2.95 -6.22
C LEU A 87 5.19 1.78 -5.88
N TYR A 88 4.24 1.98 -4.97
CA TYR A 88 3.24 1.00 -4.60
C TYR A 88 2.35 0.61 -5.79
N GLY A 89 1.75 1.59 -6.47
CA GLY A 89 0.85 1.34 -7.60
C GLY A 89 1.56 0.76 -8.83
N ALA A 90 2.85 1.08 -9.01
CA ALA A 90 3.69 0.55 -10.06
C ALA A 90 4.16 -0.89 -9.80
N CYS A 91 4.15 -1.36 -8.55
CA CYS A 91 4.72 -2.65 -8.18
C CYS A 91 3.95 -3.81 -8.82
N ASP A 92 4.62 -4.60 -9.66
CA ASP A 92 4.22 -5.98 -9.98
C ASP A 92 4.57 -6.85 -8.77
N ARG A 93 3.56 -7.21 -7.98
CA ARG A 93 3.73 -7.93 -6.71
C ARG A 93 4.29 -9.33 -6.97
N SER A 94 3.83 -9.97 -8.04
CA SER A 94 4.22 -11.33 -8.41
C SER A 94 5.70 -11.48 -8.72
N ARG A 95 6.30 -10.46 -9.37
CA ARG A 95 7.72 -10.41 -9.72
C ARG A 95 8.59 -9.78 -8.64
N THR A 96 8.01 -8.95 -7.77
CA THR A 96 8.75 -8.18 -6.76
C THR A 96 8.83 -8.90 -5.42
N TRP A 97 7.69 -9.24 -4.81
CA TRP A 97 7.62 -9.44 -3.37
C TRP A 97 8.49 -10.57 -2.82
N LYS A 98 8.57 -11.70 -3.54
CA LYS A 98 9.34 -12.88 -3.12
C LYS A 98 10.85 -12.67 -3.15
N VAL A 99 11.35 -11.79 -4.01
CA VAL A 99 12.79 -11.58 -4.26
C VAL A 99 13.28 -10.22 -3.74
N LEU A 100 12.37 -9.42 -3.18
CA LEU A 100 12.64 -8.06 -2.72
C LEU A 100 13.71 -8.00 -1.61
N PRO A 101 13.72 -8.90 -0.60
CA PRO A 101 14.78 -8.91 0.40
C PRO A 101 16.18 -9.13 -0.19
N GLU A 102 16.28 -9.92 -1.26
CA GLU A 102 17.56 -10.30 -1.87
C GLU A 102 18.08 -9.25 -2.85
N ASN A 103 17.24 -8.77 -3.77
CA ASN A 103 17.69 -7.90 -4.86
C ASN A 103 17.41 -6.41 -4.62
N ARG A 104 16.53 -6.07 -3.68
CA ARG A 104 16.10 -4.69 -3.39
C ARG A 104 15.59 -3.97 -4.64
N GLN A 105 14.85 -4.67 -5.51
CA GLN A 105 14.28 -4.13 -6.74
C GLN A 105 12.76 -4.27 -6.78
N VAL A 106 12.09 -3.25 -7.32
CA VAL A 106 10.66 -3.25 -7.61
C VAL A 106 10.45 -3.31 -9.12
N TRP A 107 9.71 -4.31 -9.58
CA TRP A 107 9.29 -4.43 -10.98
C TRP A 107 8.14 -3.47 -11.24
N ASN A 108 8.33 -2.57 -12.20
CA ASN A 108 7.28 -1.63 -12.59
C ASN A 108 6.36 -2.29 -13.63
N ARG A 109 5.09 -2.50 -13.29
CA ARG A 109 4.08 -3.13 -14.16
C ARG A 109 3.66 -2.28 -15.35
N TRP A 110 3.87 -0.96 -15.31
CA TRP A 110 3.56 -0.04 -16.41
C TRP A 110 4.68 0.02 -17.44
N THR A 111 5.95 -0.08 -17.02
CA THR A 111 7.10 0.02 -17.93
C THR A 111 7.77 -1.32 -18.25
N GLY A 112 7.50 -2.35 -17.45
CA GLY A 112 8.16 -3.67 -17.54
C GLY A 112 9.60 -3.69 -17.03
N VAL A 113 10.08 -2.60 -16.43
CA VAL A 113 11.48 -2.44 -15.98
C VAL A 113 11.56 -2.52 -14.45
N ALA A 114 12.57 -3.23 -13.94
CA ALA A 114 12.90 -3.23 -12.52
C ALA A 114 13.77 -2.02 -12.15
N ALA A 115 13.48 -1.39 -11.03
CA ALA A 115 14.29 -0.31 -10.47
C ALA A 115 14.66 -0.59 -9.01
N PRO A 116 15.81 -0.10 -8.50
CA PRO A 116 16.14 -0.21 -7.08
C PRO A 116 15.06 0.42 -6.18
N LEU A 117 14.72 -0.27 -5.08
CA LEU A 117 13.92 0.27 -3.99
C LEU A 117 14.75 1.31 -3.22
N PRO A 118 14.36 2.60 -3.22
CA PRO A 118 15.10 3.61 -2.47
C PRO A 118 15.09 3.31 -0.96
N ASP A 119 16.26 3.42 -0.31
CA ASP A 119 16.41 3.05 1.10
C ASP A 119 15.52 3.88 2.02
N ASP A 120 15.31 5.16 1.69
CA ASP A 120 14.48 6.09 2.44
C ASP A 120 12.97 5.84 2.27
N LEU A 121 12.57 4.98 1.33
CA LEU A 121 11.19 4.57 1.10
C LEU A 121 10.95 3.09 1.48
N ALA A 122 12.00 2.32 1.74
CA ALA A 122 11.92 0.87 1.85
C ALA A 122 10.96 0.38 2.93
N THR A 123 11.08 0.91 4.16
CA THR A 123 10.18 0.53 5.25
C THR A 123 8.76 1.02 5.04
N GLY A 124 8.58 2.24 4.51
CA GLY A 124 7.25 2.75 4.18
C GLY A 124 6.55 1.90 3.11
N PHE A 125 7.29 1.43 2.11
CA PHE A 125 6.77 0.55 1.05
C PHE A 125 6.40 -0.84 1.57
N ALA A 126 7.29 -1.43 2.38
CA ALA A 126 7.06 -2.74 2.96
C ALA A 126 5.86 -2.71 3.91
N ASP A 127 5.82 -1.74 4.83
CA ASP A 127 4.76 -1.65 5.84
C ASP A 127 3.40 -1.29 5.22
N LEU A 128 3.37 -0.38 4.24
CA LEU A 128 2.15 -0.10 3.48
C LEU A 128 1.64 -1.35 2.74
N SER A 129 2.54 -2.10 2.11
CA SER A 129 2.17 -3.34 1.41
C SER A 129 1.58 -4.38 2.37
N ILE A 130 2.17 -4.55 3.55
CA ILE A 130 1.64 -5.46 4.57
C ILE A 130 0.30 -4.96 5.10
N VAL A 131 0.22 -3.71 5.56
CA VAL A 131 -0.97 -3.13 6.19
C VAL A 131 -2.18 -3.16 5.25
N ASN A 132 -1.97 -2.94 3.95
CA ASN A 132 -3.01 -3.12 2.94
C ASN A 132 -3.62 -4.53 2.99
N GLU A 133 -2.77 -5.56 2.91
CA GLU A 133 -3.25 -6.94 2.90
C GLU A 133 -3.87 -7.36 4.24
N LEU A 134 -3.40 -6.80 5.36
CA LEU A 134 -4.02 -7.04 6.68
C LEU A 134 -5.46 -6.51 6.71
N ASP A 135 -5.68 -5.28 6.27
CA ASP A 135 -7.03 -4.70 6.25
C ASP A 135 -7.97 -5.50 5.34
N VAL A 136 -7.51 -5.88 4.15
CA VAL A 136 -8.28 -6.69 3.21
C VAL A 136 -8.61 -8.06 3.80
N ALA A 137 -7.63 -8.77 4.36
CA ALA A 137 -7.82 -10.11 4.90
C ALA A 137 -8.73 -10.14 6.14
N GLU A 138 -8.70 -9.10 6.97
CA GLU A 138 -9.57 -8.99 8.14
C GLU A 138 -11.05 -8.73 7.76
N HIS A 139 -11.30 -8.16 6.57
CA HIS A 139 -12.64 -7.85 6.09
C HIS A 139 -13.15 -8.75 4.96
N ASP A 140 -12.31 -9.64 4.43
CA ASP A 140 -12.66 -10.69 3.48
C ASP A 140 -11.96 -12.01 3.85
N ALA A 141 -12.72 -12.89 4.49
CA ALA A 141 -12.23 -14.21 4.92
C ALA A 141 -11.75 -15.09 3.76
N SER A 142 -12.26 -14.87 2.53
CA SER A 142 -11.82 -15.63 1.35
C SER A 142 -10.39 -15.28 0.96
N VAL A 143 -9.98 -14.00 1.16
CA VAL A 143 -8.60 -13.56 0.93
C VAL A 143 -7.67 -14.20 1.94
N ALA A 144 -8.03 -14.16 3.23
CA ALA A 144 -7.24 -14.79 4.28
C ALA A 144 -7.04 -16.30 4.02
N GLN A 145 -8.11 -17.00 3.63
CA GLN A 145 -8.05 -18.44 3.35
C GLN A 145 -7.21 -18.77 2.11
N LYS A 146 -7.37 -18.01 1.03
CA LYS A 146 -6.74 -18.30 -0.26
C LYS A 146 -5.29 -17.82 -0.33
N HIS A 147 -5.01 -16.64 0.21
CA HIS A 147 -3.73 -15.94 0.05
C HIS A 147 -2.89 -15.91 1.34
N GLY A 148 -3.46 -16.25 2.50
CA GLY A 148 -2.75 -16.29 3.79
C GLY A 148 -1.42 -17.06 3.76
N PRO A 149 -1.36 -18.29 3.21
CA PRO A 149 -0.09 -19.03 3.10
C PRO A 149 0.96 -18.29 2.26
N TYR A 150 0.55 -17.61 1.19
CA TYR A 150 1.45 -16.80 0.36
C TYR A 150 1.95 -15.58 1.14
N PHE A 151 1.06 -14.82 1.78
CA PHE A 151 1.43 -13.65 2.57
C PHE A 151 2.36 -14.01 3.72
N ARG A 152 2.09 -15.10 4.45
CA ARG A 152 3.02 -15.64 5.44
C ARG A 152 4.40 -15.87 4.83
N SER A 153 4.48 -16.64 3.75
CA SER A 153 5.77 -17.02 3.15
C SER A 153 6.59 -15.82 2.69
N VAL A 154 5.94 -14.74 2.25
CA VAL A 154 6.59 -13.52 1.81
C VAL A 154 6.95 -12.64 2.99
N PHE A 155 6.00 -12.28 3.85
CA PHE A 155 6.25 -11.29 4.90
C PHE A 155 7.25 -11.78 5.96
N THR A 156 7.40 -13.09 6.17
CA THR A 156 8.47 -13.61 7.03
C THR A 156 9.88 -13.33 6.50
N THR A 157 10.06 -13.16 5.18
CA THR A 157 11.37 -12.84 4.58
C THR A 157 11.67 -11.34 4.58
N TRP A 158 10.70 -10.49 4.93
CA TRP A 158 10.84 -9.04 4.93
C TRP A 158 11.44 -8.47 6.23
N GLN A 159 12.10 -9.31 7.03
CA GLN A 159 12.91 -8.85 8.16
C GLN A 159 14.01 -7.91 7.67
N GLY A 160 14.10 -6.72 8.28
CA GLY A 160 15.02 -5.66 7.83
C GLY A 160 14.49 -4.81 6.66
N LEU A 161 13.34 -5.17 6.07
CA LEU A 161 12.58 -4.29 5.16
C LEU A 161 11.46 -3.59 5.93
N ALA A 162 10.60 -4.38 6.56
CA ALA A 162 9.41 -3.94 7.30
C ALA A 162 9.74 -3.68 8.78
N SER A 163 8.91 -2.87 9.44
CA SER A 163 9.03 -2.65 10.88
C SER A 163 8.59 -3.87 11.68
N GLU A 164 9.22 -4.07 12.84
CA GLU A 164 8.94 -5.21 13.72
C GLU A 164 7.46 -5.28 14.17
N PRO A 165 6.78 -4.16 14.55
CA PRO A 165 5.38 -4.21 14.93
C PRO A 165 4.46 -4.68 13.79
N VAL A 166 4.74 -4.26 12.56
CA VAL A 166 3.94 -4.63 11.38
C VAL A 166 4.14 -6.11 11.04
N LEU A 167 5.39 -6.62 11.11
CA LEU A 167 5.69 -8.04 10.91
C LEU A 167 5.06 -8.94 11.98
N ALA A 168 5.06 -8.50 13.23
CA ALA A 168 4.42 -9.21 14.33
C ALA A 168 2.91 -9.32 14.10
N GLU A 169 2.27 -8.22 13.68
CA GLU A 169 0.85 -8.21 13.37
C GLU A 169 0.51 -9.10 12.17
N ALA A 170 1.33 -9.05 11.11
CA ALA A 170 1.13 -9.92 9.96
C ALA A 170 1.24 -11.41 10.32
N SER A 171 2.21 -11.74 11.18
CA SER A 171 2.35 -13.10 11.71
C SER A 171 1.12 -13.54 12.50
N ARG A 172 0.51 -12.63 13.28
CA ARG A 172 -0.71 -12.90 14.05
C ARG A 172 -1.92 -13.12 13.15
N VAL A 173 -2.17 -12.21 12.20
CA VAL A 173 -3.35 -12.24 11.33
C VAL A 173 -3.30 -13.44 10.38
N PHE A 174 -2.12 -13.73 9.83
CA PHE A 174 -1.96 -14.83 8.90
C PHE A 174 -1.54 -16.14 9.58
N ALA A 175 -1.67 -16.34 10.90
CA ALA A 175 -1.22 -17.57 11.56
C ALA A 175 -1.99 -18.87 11.14
N ALA A 176 -3.16 -18.72 10.52
CA ALA A 176 -4.09 -19.82 10.19
C ALA A 176 -3.73 -20.60 8.91
#